data_AF-K3WKW7-F1
#
_entry.id   AF-K3WKW7-F1
#
_cell.length_a   1.000
_cell.length_b   1.000
_cell.length_c   1.000
_cell.angle_alpha   90.00
_cell.angle_beta   90.00
_cell.angle_gamma   90.00
#
_symmetry.space_group_name_H-M   'P 1'
#
loop_
_entity.id
_entity.type
_entity.pdbx_description
1 polymer ?
#
loop_
_entity_poly.entity_id
_entity_poly.type
_entity_poly.pdbx_seq_one_letter_code
_entity_poly.pdbx_strand_id
1 'polypeptide(L)'
;PPEGETVLEGKAAIAEWVKTLLETRLAVQRDGGGHVNSAYVAPINSEVSISGVDEKAGDDDQPIRIFVSGDRSQVGKSTVCLGLVGSLLRHGFAPSEIGYIKPATQCEAPQLITKFCRHHGITCCDIGPIVFYSGFTREYLKGNTEPADVLLAKAKAKVDEVGRGKKVVVVDGVGYPAVGSICGVSNAAVAR
;
A
#
# COMPACT_ATOMS: atom_id res chain seq x y z
N PRO A 1 22.81 4.75 -0.78
CA PRO A 1 22.65 5.02 0.67
C PRO A 1 23.72 6.00 1.17
N PRO A 2 23.37 7.02 1.98
CA PRO A 2 24.37 7.75 2.76
C PRO A 2 25.15 6.77 3.65
N GLU A 3 26.41 7.10 3.93
CA GLU A 3 27.31 6.25 4.73
C GLU A 3 26.69 5.89 6.08
N GLY A 4 26.50 4.60 6.35
CA GLY A 4 25.99 4.07 7.63
C GLY A 4 24.56 3.53 7.63
N GLU A 5 23.79 3.64 6.54
CA GLU A 5 22.48 2.97 6.44
C GLU A 5 22.62 1.52 5.94
N THR A 6 22.08 0.58 6.71
CA THR A 6 22.02 -0.85 6.37
C THR A 6 21.22 -1.05 5.08
N VAL A 7 21.83 -1.71 4.09
CA VAL A 7 21.12 -2.15 2.88
C VAL A 7 20.20 -3.30 3.27
N LEU A 8 18.91 -3.18 2.93
CA LEU A 8 17.92 -4.22 3.20
C LEU A 8 18.06 -5.34 2.16
N GLU A 9 18.69 -6.44 2.53
CA GLU A 9 18.90 -7.61 1.66
C GLU A 9 18.00 -8.78 2.05
N GLY A 10 17.23 -9.26 1.08
CA GLY A 10 16.39 -10.45 1.23
C GLY A 10 15.03 -10.20 1.90
N LYS A 11 14.08 -11.10 1.64
CA LYS A 11 12.67 -10.92 2.06
C LYS A 11 12.51 -10.78 3.58
N ALA A 12 13.29 -11.55 4.35
CA ALA A 12 13.23 -11.51 5.82
C ALA A 12 13.65 -10.15 6.39
N ALA A 13 14.77 -9.58 5.92
CA ALA A 13 15.26 -8.28 6.39
C ALA A 13 14.28 -7.15 6.05
N ILE A 14 13.63 -7.23 4.89
CA ILE A 14 12.60 -6.27 4.46
C ILE A 14 11.38 -6.37 5.37
N ALA A 15 10.89 -7.60 5.62
CA ALA A 15 9.76 -7.84 6.50
C ALA A 15 10.04 -7.37 7.93
N GLU A 16 11.23 -7.67 8.46
CA GLU A 16 11.67 -7.24 9.78
C GLU A 16 11.80 -5.72 9.85
N TRP A 17 12.41 -5.08 8.85
CA TRP A 17 12.49 -3.62 8.80
C TRP A 17 11.12 -2.96 8.74
N VAL A 18 10.16 -3.51 7.97
CA VAL A 18 8.77 -3.01 7.97
C VAL A 18 8.14 -3.18 9.35
N LYS A 19 8.33 -4.33 10.02
CA LYS A 19 7.86 -4.57 11.40
C LYS A 19 8.49 -3.57 12.37
N THR A 20 9.80 -3.36 12.34
CA THR A 20 10.52 -2.39 13.18
C THR A 20 10.08 -0.95 12.91
N LEU A 21 9.88 -0.57 11.64
CA LEU A 21 9.37 0.76 11.26
C LEU A 21 7.99 1.02 11.88
N LEU A 22 7.15 -0.02 11.97
CA LEU A 22 5.83 0.03 12.59
C LEU A 22 5.90 0.07 14.12
N GLU A 23 6.75 -0.76 14.73
CA GLU A 23 6.87 -0.91 16.18
C GLU A 23 7.59 0.26 16.85
N THR A 24 8.65 0.79 16.25
CA THR A 24 9.44 1.91 16.79
C THR A 24 8.59 3.20 16.88
N ARG A 25 7.44 3.25 16.20
CA ARG A 25 6.50 4.39 16.21
C ARG A 25 5.36 4.27 17.23
N LEU A 26 5.21 3.14 17.93
CA LEU A 26 4.35 3.05 19.12
C LEU A 26 5.03 3.64 20.38
N ALA A 27 6.36 3.82 20.36
CA ALA A 27 7.15 4.28 21.50
C ALA A 27 7.35 5.80 21.59
N VAL A 28 6.91 6.59 20.60
CA VAL A 28 7.06 8.07 20.64
C VAL A 28 5.76 8.73 21.13
N GLN A 29 5.40 8.43 22.38
CA GLN A 29 4.62 9.34 23.21
C GLN A 29 5.37 9.50 24.53
N ARG A 30 5.60 10.76 24.90
CA ARG A 30 6.45 11.26 26.01
C ARG A 30 7.92 11.39 25.62
N ASP A 31 8.31 12.55 25.11
CA ASP A 31 8.85 13.56 26.02
C ASP A 31 8.92 14.94 25.36
N GLY A 32 8.69 15.96 26.19
CA GLY A 32 8.74 17.35 25.80
C GLY A 32 10.18 17.87 25.72
N GLY A 33 10.40 18.78 24.77
CA GLY A 33 11.53 19.71 24.77
C GLY A 33 12.77 19.25 24.00
N GLY A 34 13.25 20.12 23.12
CA GLY A 34 14.62 20.05 22.57
C GLY A 34 14.65 19.92 21.05
N HIS A 35 15.22 20.94 20.40
CA HIS A 35 15.46 20.98 18.95
C HIS A 35 16.38 19.84 18.48
N VAL A 36 15.96 19.12 17.44
CA VAL A 36 16.83 18.34 16.55
C VAL A 36 16.33 18.47 15.10
N ASN A 37 17.24 18.68 14.16
CA ASN A 37 17.01 18.49 12.73
C ASN A 37 16.71 17.00 12.48
N SER A 38 15.43 16.63 12.59
CA SER A 38 14.93 15.28 12.36
C SER A 38 13.84 15.36 11.30
N ALA A 39 13.91 14.51 10.28
CA ALA A 39 12.87 14.36 9.29
C ALA A 39 11.52 14.25 10.03
N TYR A 40 10.63 15.23 9.84
CA TYR A 40 9.34 15.27 10.51
C TYR A 40 8.54 14.04 10.08
N VAL A 41 8.58 13.00 10.91
CA VAL A 41 7.79 11.81 10.75
C VAL A 41 6.45 12.09 11.41
N ALA A 42 5.47 12.49 10.59
CA ALA A 42 4.11 12.65 11.07
C ALA A 42 3.63 11.32 11.70
N PRO A 43 3.01 11.36 12.89
CA PRO A 43 2.43 10.16 13.50
C PRO A 43 1.42 9.58 12.52
N ILE A 44 1.60 8.31 12.15
CA ILE A 44 0.57 7.58 11.44
C ILE A 44 -0.49 7.28 12.50
N ASN A 45 -1.61 7.97 12.40
CA ASN A 45 -2.71 7.94 13.36
C ASN A 45 -3.10 6.48 13.70
N SER A 46 -3.65 6.23 14.90
CA SER A 46 -4.15 4.90 15.35
C SER A 46 -5.24 4.29 14.43
N GLU A 47 -5.64 5.02 13.41
CA GLU A 47 -6.68 4.77 12.43
C GLU A 47 -6.16 4.05 11.17
N VAL A 48 -4.83 3.90 10.97
CA VAL A 48 -4.23 3.19 9.83
C VAL A 48 -3.55 1.91 10.31
N SER A 49 -3.85 0.79 9.68
CA SER A 49 -3.25 -0.51 9.97
C SER A 49 -2.53 -1.04 8.74
N ILE A 50 -1.26 -1.44 8.92
CA ILE A 50 -0.53 -2.23 7.93
C ILE A 50 -0.79 -3.70 8.27
N SER A 51 -1.32 -4.46 7.30
CA SER A 51 -1.59 -5.88 7.48
C SER A 51 -1.01 -6.67 6.31
N GLY A 52 -0.54 -7.89 6.60
CA GLY A 52 0.01 -8.80 5.61
C GLY A 52 1.40 -8.38 5.11
N VAL A 53 2.43 -9.01 5.67
CA VAL A 53 3.57 -9.44 4.85
C VAL A 53 3.17 -10.85 4.42
N ASP A 54 2.98 -11.10 3.13
CA ASP A 54 2.70 -12.47 2.69
C ASP A 54 3.96 -13.32 2.91
N GLU A 55 4.00 -14.03 4.04
CA GLU A 55 5.10 -14.90 4.45
C GLU A 55 5.10 -16.24 3.69
N LYS A 56 4.22 -16.43 2.67
CA LYS A 56 4.33 -17.54 1.73
C LYS A 56 5.53 -17.35 0.78
N ALA A 57 6.71 -17.41 1.38
CA ALA A 57 8.01 -17.61 0.76
C ALA A 57 8.12 -19.04 0.19
N GLY A 58 7.28 -19.35 -0.79
CA GLY A 58 7.35 -20.60 -1.56
C GLY A 58 7.98 -20.42 -2.95
N ASP A 59 8.07 -19.18 -3.44
CA ASP A 59 8.61 -18.87 -4.77
C ASP A 59 9.45 -17.59 -4.68
N ASP A 60 10.72 -17.66 -5.06
CA ASP A 60 11.66 -16.53 -4.94
C ASP A 60 11.22 -15.32 -5.80
N ASP A 61 10.38 -15.56 -6.81
CA ASP A 61 9.94 -14.57 -7.80
C ASP A 61 8.76 -13.66 -7.35
N GLN A 62 8.07 -13.98 -6.24
CA GLN A 62 6.95 -13.16 -5.75
C GLN A 62 7.40 -12.01 -4.84
N PRO A 63 6.93 -10.76 -5.05
CA PRO A 63 7.28 -9.63 -4.20
C PRO A 63 6.65 -9.75 -2.82
N ILE A 64 7.29 -9.11 -1.83
CA ILE A 64 6.61 -8.80 -0.57
C ILE A 64 5.50 -7.79 -0.86
N ARG A 65 4.27 -8.12 -0.47
CA ARG A 65 3.13 -7.20 -0.55
C ARG A 65 2.93 -6.59 0.83
N ILE A 66 2.83 -5.26 0.89
CA ILE A 66 2.53 -4.51 2.10
C ILE A 66 1.15 -3.87 1.90
N PHE A 67 0.12 -4.39 2.57
CA PHE A 67 -1.23 -3.84 2.46
C PHE A 67 -1.46 -2.76 3.52
N VAL A 68 -1.86 -1.56 3.07
CA VAL A 68 -2.16 -0.42 3.93
C VAL A 68 -3.66 -0.21 3.98
N SER A 69 -4.25 -0.42 5.15
CA SER A 69 -5.69 -0.27 5.41
C SER A 69 -5.94 0.78 6.49
N GLY A 70 -7.18 1.20 6.69
CA GLY A 70 -7.53 2.09 7.78
C GLY A 70 -9.00 1.95 8.17
N ASP A 71 -9.33 2.37 9.39
CA ASP A 71 -10.68 2.26 9.96
C ASP A 71 -11.69 3.19 9.27
N ARG A 72 -11.22 4.28 8.64
CA ARG A 72 -12.05 5.28 7.94
C ARG A 72 -11.45 5.73 6.60
N SER A 73 -12.26 6.41 5.81
CA SER A 73 -11.78 7.12 4.61
C SER A 73 -10.98 8.38 4.98
N GLN A 74 -10.07 8.81 4.09
CA GLN A 74 -9.28 10.04 4.21
C GLN A 74 -8.35 10.15 5.45
N VAL A 75 -8.11 9.07 6.19
CA VAL A 75 -7.20 9.01 7.36
C VAL A 75 -5.70 9.05 7.03
N GLY A 76 -5.33 9.34 5.77
CA GLY A 76 -3.92 9.43 5.36
C GLY A 76 -3.28 8.14 4.84
N LYS A 77 -4.03 7.08 4.52
CA LYS A 77 -3.51 5.83 3.92
C LYS A 77 -2.53 6.06 2.76
N SER A 78 -2.90 6.91 1.80
CA SER A 78 -2.05 7.22 0.65
C SER A 78 -0.80 8.03 1.02
N THR A 79 -0.87 8.85 2.06
CA THR A 79 0.31 9.54 2.64
C THR A 79 1.24 8.55 3.33
N VAL A 80 0.69 7.54 4.02
CA VAL A 80 1.46 6.44 4.60
C VAL A 80 2.16 5.64 3.52
N CYS A 81 1.45 5.29 2.44
CA CYS A 81 2.03 4.62 1.28
C CYS A 81 3.18 5.45 0.68
N LEU A 82 3.02 6.78 0.61
CA LEU A 82 4.05 7.68 0.07
C LEU A 82 5.29 7.66 0.96
N GLY A 83 5.10 7.72 2.28
CA GLY A 83 6.18 7.59 3.25
C GLY A 83 6.91 6.24 3.15
N LEU A 84 6.17 5.14 3.00
CA LEU A 84 6.74 3.79 2.81
C LEU A 84 7.59 3.72 1.54
N VAL A 85 7.04 4.13 0.40
CA VAL A 85 7.74 4.13 -0.88
C VAL A 85 8.99 5.03 -0.82
N GLY A 86 8.87 6.24 -0.28
CA GLY A 86 10.01 7.14 -0.10
C GLY A 86 11.08 6.56 0.82
N SER A 87 10.68 5.83 1.86
CA SER A 87 11.61 5.18 2.77
C SER A 87 12.34 4.00 2.13
N LEU A 88 11.64 3.18 1.32
CA LEU A 88 12.27 2.10 0.54
C LEU A 88 13.36 2.67 -0.38
N LEU A 89 13.08 3.77 -1.09
CA LEU A 89 14.08 4.44 -1.93
C LEU A 89 15.31 4.90 -1.12
N ARG A 90 15.11 5.48 0.08
CA ARG A 90 16.21 5.92 0.94
C ARG A 90 17.09 4.77 1.41
N HIS A 91 16.49 3.63 1.74
CA HIS A 91 17.21 2.41 2.14
C HIS A 91 17.80 1.61 0.98
N GLY A 92 17.87 2.20 -0.23
CA GLY A 92 18.67 1.66 -1.33
C GLY A 92 17.93 0.77 -2.33
N PHE A 93 16.61 0.65 -2.22
CA PHE A 93 15.83 -0.01 -3.28
C PHE A 93 15.86 0.82 -4.55
N ALA A 94 16.14 0.16 -5.68
CA ALA A 94 15.99 0.79 -6.98
C ALA A 94 14.49 1.00 -7.28
N PRO A 95 14.10 2.09 -7.97
CA PRO A 95 12.71 2.31 -8.37
C PRO A 95 12.08 1.13 -9.12
N SER A 96 12.88 0.41 -9.91
CA SER A 96 12.46 -0.78 -10.64
C SER A 96 12.07 -1.96 -9.73
N GLU A 97 12.52 -1.99 -8.49
CA GLU A 97 12.25 -3.06 -7.51
C GLU A 97 10.99 -2.82 -6.68
N ILE A 98 10.36 -1.64 -6.84
CA ILE A 98 9.19 -1.22 -6.08
C ILE A 98 7.97 -1.18 -7.01
N GLY A 99 6.84 -1.67 -6.52
CA GLY A 99 5.52 -1.49 -7.11
C GLY A 99 4.59 -0.71 -6.18
N TYR A 100 3.66 0.05 -6.76
CA TYR A 100 2.58 0.71 -6.01
C TYR A 100 1.24 0.52 -6.71
N ILE A 101 0.19 0.16 -5.97
CA ILE A 101 -1.13 -0.04 -6.56
C ILE A 101 -2.26 0.35 -5.63
N LYS A 102 -3.29 0.98 -6.21
CA LYS A 102 -4.65 1.00 -5.65
C LYS A 102 -5.49 -0.06 -6.35
N PRO A 103 -5.76 -1.23 -5.73
CA PRO A 103 -6.47 -2.33 -6.40
C PRO A 103 -7.96 -2.04 -6.59
N ALA A 104 -8.49 -1.12 -5.79
CA ALA A 104 -9.76 -0.45 -6.03
C ALA A 104 -9.55 1.04 -5.77
N THR A 105 -10.47 1.89 -6.22
CA THR A 105 -10.44 3.32 -5.89
C THR A 105 -11.83 3.93 -5.92
N GLN A 106 -12.06 4.97 -5.11
CA GLN A 106 -13.20 5.88 -5.23
C GLN A 106 -12.79 7.21 -5.90
N CYS A 107 -11.50 7.41 -6.14
CA CYS A 107 -10.95 8.60 -6.77
C CYS A 107 -10.72 8.33 -8.26
N GLU A 108 -11.20 9.26 -9.08
CA GLU A 108 -11.01 9.24 -10.54
C GLU A 108 -9.79 10.07 -10.99
N ALA A 109 -9.12 10.76 -10.06
CA ALA A 109 -7.98 11.64 -10.32
C ALA A 109 -6.67 11.11 -9.70
N PRO A 110 -5.51 11.31 -10.37
CA PRO A 110 -4.20 10.93 -9.83
C PRO A 110 -3.87 11.63 -8.52
N GLN A 111 -3.38 10.88 -7.54
CA GLN A 111 -3.00 11.40 -6.22
C GLN A 111 -1.50 11.74 -6.15
N LEU A 112 -1.07 12.43 -5.08
CA LEU A 112 0.33 12.83 -4.91
C LEU A 112 1.31 11.66 -5.01
N ILE A 113 0.96 10.51 -4.42
CA ILE A 113 1.77 9.30 -4.50
C ILE A 113 1.96 8.79 -5.92
N THR A 114 0.93 8.85 -6.77
CA THR A 114 1.06 8.50 -8.19
C THR A 114 2.07 9.41 -8.88
N LYS A 115 2.00 10.72 -8.62
CA LYS A 115 2.94 11.69 -9.20
C LYS A 115 4.36 11.41 -8.73
N PHE A 116 4.53 11.08 -7.44
CA PHE A 116 5.82 10.69 -6.86
C PHE A 116 6.37 9.42 -7.52
N CYS A 117 5.57 8.35 -7.65
CA CYS A 117 5.97 7.11 -8.30
C CYS A 117 6.43 7.36 -9.74
N ARG A 118 5.64 8.12 -10.52
CA ARG A 118 5.98 8.47 -11.91
C ARG A 118 7.28 9.28 -11.99
N HIS A 119 7.46 10.25 -11.10
CA HIS A 119 8.67 11.07 -11.05
C HIS A 119 9.94 10.23 -10.80
N HIS A 120 9.85 9.21 -9.95
CA HIS A 120 10.98 8.33 -9.63
C HIS A 120 11.09 7.09 -10.53
N GLY A 121 10.18 6.88 -11.49
CA GLY A 121 10.20 5.70 -12.36
C GLY A 121 9.72 4.41 -11.69
N ILE A 122 8.95 4.51 -10.61
CA ILE A 122 8.34 3.37 -9.91
C ILE A 122 7.11 2.90 -10.69
N THR A 123 7.00 1.58 -10.90
CA THR A 123 5.81 0.97 -11.52
C THR A 123 4.58 1.22 -10.64
N CYS A 124 3.56 1.87 -11.19
CA CYS A 124 2.34 2.14 -10.44
C CYS A 124 1.05 2.01 -11.24
N CYS A 125 -0.03 1.63 -10.55
CA CYS A 125 -1.40 1.67 -11.04
C CYS A 125 -2.23 2.62 -10.16
N ASP A 126 -2.62 3.77 -10.72
CA ASP A 126 -3.26 4.88 -10.01
C ASP A 126 -4.79 4.77 -9.99
N ILE A 127 -5.38 4.60 -11.17
CA ILE A 127 -6.77 4.21 -11.32
C ILE A 127 -6.76 2.68 -11.28
N GLY A 128 -7.18 2.16 -10.15
CA GLY A 128 -7.28 0.72 -9.93
C GLY A 128 -8.15 0.03 -10.98
N PRO A 129 -8.02 -1.30 -11.14
CA PRO A 129 -8.86 -2.08 -12.03
C PRO A 129 -10.36 -2.01 -11.67
N ILE A 130 -10.68 -1.51 -10.47
CA ILE A 130 -12.04 -1.28 -9.99
C ILE A 130 -12.18 0.17 -9.54
N VAL A 131 -13.14 0.88 -10.13
CA VAL A 131 -13.51 2.24 -9.72
C VAL A 131 -14.92 2.21 -9.14
N PHE A 132 -15.04 2.43 -7.83
CA PHE A 132 -16.31 2.58 -7.13
C PHE A 132 -16.86 3.99 -7.33
N TYR A 133 -17.36 4.26 -8.53
CA TYR A 133 -18.01 5.52 -8.89
C TYR A 133 -19.36 5.69 -8.19
N SER A 134 -19.91 6.91 -8.22
CA SER A 134 -21.23 7.20 -7.64
C SER A 134 -22.34 6.38 -8.31
N GLY A 135 -23.01 5.53 -7.53
CA GLY A 135 -24.04 4.63 -8.03
C GLY A 135 -23.56 3.23 -8.41
N PHE A 136 -22.26 2.93 -8.30
CA PHE A 136 -21.72 1.59 -8.60
C PHE A 136 -22.51 0.47 -7.91
N THR A 137 -22.74 0.58 -6.60
CA THR A 137 -23.47 -0.46 -5.83
C THR A 137 -24.88 -0.69 -6.37
N ARG A 138 -25.58 0.36 -6.82
CA ARG A 138 -26.92 0.22 -7.38
C ARG A 138 -26.90 -0.54 -8.70
N GLU A 139 -25.92 -0.26 -9.55
CA GLU A 139 -25.75 -0.98 -10.83
C GLU A 139 -25.28 -2.42 -10.60
N TYR A 140 -24.43 -2.66 -9.59
CA TYR A 140 -24.05 -4.00 -9.17
C TYR A 140 -25.25 -4.84 -8.73
N LEU A 141 -26.13 -4.27 -7.88
CA LEU A 141 -27.34 -4.94 -7.43
C LEU A 141 -28.35 -5.22 -8.56
N LYS A 142 -28.30 -4.47 -9.66
CA LYS A 142 -29.10 -4.72 -10.87
C LYS A 142 -28.48 -5.75 -11.82
N GLY A 143 -27.25 -6.21 -11.57
CA GLY A 143 -26.50 -7.07 -12.48
C GLY A 143 -25.90 -6.34 -13.69
N ASN A 144 -25.79 -5.00 -13.62
CA ASN A 144 -25.26 -4.16 -14.70
C ASN A 144 -23.74 -3.96 -14.61
N THR A 145 -23.08 -4.58 -13.64
CA THR A 145 -21.62 -4.60 -13.50
C THR A 145 -21.11 -6.02 -13.52
N GLU A 146 -19.79 -6.18 -13.51
CA GLU A 146 -19.16 -7.49 -13.36
C GLU A 146 -19.50 -8.14 -12.01
N PRO A 147 -19.60 -9.48 -11.96
CA PRO A 147 -19.85 -10.21 -10.72
C PRO A 147 -18.65 -10.19 -9.77
N ALA A 148 -18.89 -10.51 -8.50
CA ALA A 148 -17.90 -10.42 -7.42
C ALA A 148 -16.59 -11.17 -7.68
N ASP A 149 -16.68 -12.39 -8.21
CA ASP A 149 -15.53 -13.24 -8.53
C ASP A 149 -14.67 -12.63 -9.63
N VAL A 150 -15.29 -12.06 -10.67
CA VAL A 150 -14.59 -11.35 -11.76
C VAL A 150 -13.93 -10.09 -11.24
N LEU A 151 -14.62 -9.29 -10.42
CA LEU A 151 -14.04 -8.08 -9.83
C LEU A 151 -12.83 -8.43 -8.93
N LEU A 152 -12.97 -9.41 -8.05
CA LEU A 152 -11.86 -9.85 -7.18
C LEU A 152 -10.68 -10.39 -8.00
N ALA A 153 -10.94 -11.20 -9.03
CA ALA A 153 -9.91 -11.71 -9.92
C ALA A 153 -9.17 -10.58 -10.65
N LYS A 154 -9.89 -9.54 -11.12
CA LYS A 154 -9.27 -8.34 -11.70
C LYS A 154 -8.37 -7.60 -10.74
N ALA A 155 -8.81 -7.40 -9.50
CA ALA A 155 -7.99 -6.76 -8.47
C ALA A 155 -6.70 -7.54 -8.22
N LYS A 156 -6.80 -8.86 -8.03
CA LYS A 156 -5.65 -9.75 -7.80
C LYS A 156 -4.69 -9.76 -8.99
N ALA A 157 -5.21 -9.98 -10.19
CA ALA A 157 -4.41 -10.01 -11.41
C ALA A 157 -3.62 -8.71 -11.61
N LYS A 158 -4.21 -7.56 -11.28
CA LYS A 158 -3.51 -6.27 -11.39
C LYS A 158 -2.45 -6.07 -10.32
N VAL A 159 -2.68 -6.55 -9.10
CA VAL A 159 -1.65 -6.58 -8.04
C VAL A 159 -0.48 -7.47 -8.49
N ASP A 160 -0.76 -8.65 -9.03
CA ASP A 160 0.25 -9.57 -9.55
C ASP A 160 1.03 -8.97 -10.73
N GLU A 161 0.34 -8.28 -11.65
CA GLU A 161 0.95 -7.58 -12.79
C GLU A 161 1.90 -6.47 -12.34
N VAL A 162 1.47 -5.61 -11.41
CA VAL A 162 2.31 -4.53 -10.85
C VAL A 162 3.50 -5.10 -10.07
N GLY A 163 3.32 -6.27 -9.46
CA GLY A 163 4.33 -6.95 -8.65
C GLY A 163 5.35 -7.79 -9.41
N ARG A 164 5.14 -8.05 -10.70
CA ARG A 164 6.04 -8.91 -11.48
C ARG A 164 7.46 -8.33 -11.53
N GLY A 165 8.44 -9.13 -11.11
CA GLY A 165 9.85 -8.74 -11.06
C GLY A 165 10.17 -7.66 -10.02
N LYS A 166 9.28 -7.42 -9.05
CA LYS A 166 9.49 -6.48 -7.94
C LYS A 166 9.97 -7.21 -6.70
N LYS A 167 10.68 -6.50 -5.83
CA LYS A 167 10.98 -6.98 -4.47
C LYS A 167 9.85 -6.65 -3.51
N VAL A 168 9.23 -5.47 -3.66
CA VAL A 168 8.17 -4.98 -2.76
C VAL A 168 7.05 -4.32 -3.55
N VAL A 169 5.81 -4.57 -3.16
CA VAL A 169 4.61 -3.90 -3.66
C VAL A 169 3.85 -3.28 -2.50
N VAL A 170 3.64 -1.97 -2.54
CA VAL A 170 2.77 -1.27 -1.59
C VAL A 170 1.35 -1.22 -2.15
N VAL A 171 0.41 -1.83 -1.44
CA VAL A 171 -1.00 -1.95 -1.82
C VAL A 171 -1.82 -0.97 -0.96
N ASP A 172 -2.35 0.07 -1.58
CA ASP A 172 -3.09 1.14 -0.91
C ASP A 172 -4.59 0.82 -0.90
N GLY A 173 -5.10 0.46 0.28
CA GLY A 173 -6.49 0.12 0.51
C GLY A 173 -7.43 1.33 0.38
N VAL A 174 -8.71 1.04 0.17
CA VAL A 174 -9.73 2.09 -0.09
C VAL A 174 -10.63 2.28 1.10
N GLY A 175 -10.93 3.55 1.40
CA GLY A 175 -11.99 3.93 2.34
C GLY A 175 -11.92 3.20 3.68
N TYR A 176 -13.07 2.67 4.11
CA TYR A 176 -13.25 1.85 5.30
C TYR A 176 -12.87 0.38 5.02
N PRO A 177 -12.61 -0.46 6.04
CA PRO A 177 -12.29 -1.88 5.84
C PRO A 177 -13.36 -2.64 5.05
N ALA A 178 -14.64 -2.23 5.20
CA ALA A 178 -15.79 -2.85 4.55
C ALA A 178 -16.10 -2.33 3.14
N VAL A 179 -15.38 -1.32 2.62
CA VAL A 179 -15.59 -0.85 1.25
C VAL A 179 -15.39 -2.00 0.27
N GLY A 180 -16.33 -2.20 -0.66
CA GLY A 180 -16.33 -3.30 -1.62
C GLY A 180 -16.92 -4.62 -1.10
N SER A 181 -17.31 -4.72 0.18
CA SER A 181 -17.85 -5.96 0.78
C SER A 181 -19.09 -6.51 0.08
N ILE A 182 -20.05 -5.64 -0.30
CA ILE A 182 -21.25 -6.03 -1.07
C ILE A 182 -20.87 -6.68 -2.41
N CYS A 183 -19.74 -6.28 -2.98
CA CYS A 183 -19.26 -6.74 -4.28
C CYS A 183 -18.22 -7.86 -4.14
N GLY A 184 -17.99 -8.41 -2.94
CA GLY A 184 -16.98 -9.44 -2.68
C GLY A 184 -15.52 -8.96 -2.77
N VAL A 185 -15.28 -7.66 -2.85
CA VAL A 185 -13.96 -7.05 -3.06
C VAL A 185 -13.58 -6.13 -1.89
N SER A 186 -13.78 -6.61 -0.66
CA SER A 186 -13.34 -5.87 0.52
C SER A 186 -11.82 -5.75 0.57
N ASN A 187 -11.30 -4.77 1.31
CA ASN A 187 -9.85 -4.66 1.55
C ASN A 187 -9.25 -5.98 2.07
N ALA A 188 -9.97 -6.69 2.96
CA ALA A 188 -9.57 -8.00 3.45
C ALA A 188 -9.61 -9.12 2.39
N ALA A 189 -10.52 -9.03 1.41
CA ALA A 189 -10.56 -9.98 0.31
C ALA A 189 -9.41 -9.78 -0.68
N VAL A 190 -9.01 -8.52 -0.91
CA VAL A 190 -7.89 -8.15 -1.78
C VAL A 190 -6.53 -8.45 -1.15
N ALA A 191 -6.42 -8.34 0.18
CA ALA A 191 -5.19 -8.63 0.92
C ALA A 191 -4.85 -10.13 1.03
N ARG A 192 -5.77 -11.02 0.64
CA ARG A 192 -5.57 -12.48 0.59
C ARG A 192 -5.34 -12.95 -0.83
#